data_AF-A0AAD2X6Y4-F1
#
_entry.id   AF-A0AAD2X6Y4-F1
#
_cell.length_a   1.000
_cell.length_b   1.000
_cell.length_c   1.000
_cell.angle_alpha   90.00
_cell.angle_beta   90.00
_cell.angle_gamma   90.00
#
_symmetry.space_group_name_H-M   'P 1'
#
loop_
_entity.id
_entity.type
_entity.pdbx_description
1 polymer ?
#
loop_
_entity_poly.entity_id
_entity_poly.type
_entity_poly.pdbx_seq_one_letter_code
_entity_poly.pdbx_strand_id
1 'polypeptide(L)'
;MKNKAFAIVTFCLGIVQILLILVSWFITATMPMSPVRSLLSSEGIRWFFGQFTYNLASPLLVWLLLAGMALGALSQSGLSKAFTPSSRKEYRQRFALKLILLELVTFAGIIGLLTLMPQAILLSVTGHLLPSSFSQSVFPIVCFMGCVASVTFGLLSGTFRSLTDIFNALSVGISWLSPWLVVYVMAAQLYYSFLFVF
;
A
#
# COMPACT_ATOMS: atom_id res chain seq x y z
N MET A 1 -18.59 -15.76 -2.21
CA MET A 1 -18.00 -16.03 -3.54
C MET A 1 -16.65 -15.33 -3.77
N LYS A 2 -16.44 -14.08 -3.31
CA LYS A 2 -15.15 -13.35 -3.46
C LYS A 2 -13.91 -14.14 -2.98
N ASN A 3 -13.97 -14.79 -1.82
CA ASN A 3 -12.82 -15.52 -1.28
C ASN A 3 -12.41 -16.75 -2.13
N LYS A 4 -13.34 -17.34 -2.90
CA LYS A 4 -13.01 -18.47 -3.78
C LYS A 4 -12.09 -18.04 -4.92
N ALA A 5 -12.32 -16.86 -5.50
CA ALA A 5 -11.47 -16.33 -6.57
C ALA A 5 -10.05 -16.07 -6.07
N PHE A 6 -9.90 -15.39 -4.91
CA PHE A 6 -8.59 -15.15 -4.32
C PHE A 6 -7.84 -16.45 -3.99
N ALA A 7 -8.56 -17.47 -3.50
CA ALA A 7 -7.97 -18.78 -3.23
C ALA A 7 -7.46 -19.46 -4.51
N ILE A 8 -8.26 -19.46 -5.58
CA ILE A 8 -7.87 -20.03 -6.88
C ILE A 8 -6.64 -19.30 -7.43
N VAL A 9 -6.65 -17.96 -7.43
CA VAL A 9 -5.51 -17.16 -7.90
C VAL A 9 -4.25 -17.46 -7.11
N THR A 10 -4.34 -17.50 -5.77
CA THR A 10 -3.20 -17.83 -4.90
C THR A 10 -2.65 -19.22 -5.20
N PHE A 11 -3.54 -20.20 -5.38
CA PHE A 11 -3.14 -21.57 -5.70
C PHE A 11 -2.47 -21.67 -7.08
N CYS A 12 -3.02 -21.00 -8.09
CA CYS A 12 -2.43 -20.91 -9.42
C CYS A 12 -1.03 -20.27 -9.37
N LEU A 13 -0.86 -19.16 -8.64
CA LEU A 13 0.45 -18.52 -8.46
C LEU A 13 1.46 -19.49 -7.83
N GLY A 14 1.05 -20.27 -6.83
CA GLY A 14 1.89 -21.31 -6.23
C GLY A 14 2.31 -22.39 -7.24
N ILE A 15 1.38 -22.87 -8.07
CA ILE A 15 1.69 -23.84 -9.13
C ILE A 15 2.68 -23.25 -10.13
N VAL A 16 2.47 -22.02 -10.58
CA VAL A 16 3.37 -21.36 -11.55
C VAL A 16 4.76 -21.18 -10.94
N GLN A 17 4.87 -20.85 -9.64
CA GLN A 17 6.16 -20.77 -8.95
C GLN A 17 6.89 -22.12 -8.96
N ILE A 18 6.20 -23.22 -8.66
CA ILE A 18 6.79 -24.57 -8.69
C ILE A 18 7.24 -24.92 -10.11
N LEU A 19 6.38 -24.66 -11.10
CA LEU A 19 6.72 -24.88 -12.51
C LEU A 19 7.94 -24.06 -12.93
N LEU A 20 8.02 -22.80 -12.54
CA LEU A 20 9.16 -21.92 -12.86
C LEU A 20 10.46 -22.46 -12.26
N ILE A 21 10.42 -22.94 -11.01
CA ILE A 21 11.56 -23.59 -10.36
C ILE A 21 11.99 -24.83 -11.15
N LEU A 22 11.06 -25.73 -11.48
CA LEU A 22 11.36 -26.97 -12.21
C LEU A 22 11.86 -26.72 -13.64
N VAL A 23 11.24 -25.77 -14.36
CA VAL A 23 11.60 -25.41 -15.74
C VAL A 23 12.96 -24.73 -15.77
N SER A 24 13.26 -23.81 -14.84
CA SER A 24 14.57 -23.15 -14.75
C SER A 24 15.70 -24.17 -14.56
N TRP A 25 15.46 -25.18 -13.73
CA TRP A 25 16.38 -26.30 -13.54
C TRP A 25 16.51 -27.15 -14.80
N PHE A 26 15.39 -27.55 -15.42
CA PHE A 26 15.40 -28.41 -16.60
C PHE A 26 16.13 -27.77 -17.80
N ILE A 27 15.90 -26.48 -18.04
CA ILE A 27 16.59 -25.72 -19.10
C ILE A 27 18.09 -25.67 -18.83
N THR A 28 18.50 -25.34 -17.60
CA THR A 28 19.92 -25.25 -17.23
C THR A 28 20.61 -26.63 -17.31
N ALA A 29 19.89 -27.71 -17.00
CA ALA A 29 20.41 -29.08 -17.07
C ALA A 29 20.58 -29.60 -18.50
N THR A 30 19.69 -29.21 -19.42
CA THR A 30 19.70 -29.68 -20.83
C THR A 30 20.52 -28.78 -21.74
N MET A 31 20.56 -27.47 -21.45
CA MET A 31 21.22 -26.44 -22.28
C MET A 31 22.13 -25.58 -21.40
N PRO A 32 23.35 -26.07 -21.07
CA PRO A 32 24.26 -25.39 -20.14
C PRO A 32 24.83 -24.06 -20.68
N MET A 33 24.71 -23.80 -21.99
CA MET A 33 25.13 -22.56 -22.64
C MET A 33 24.03 -21.48 -22.67
N SER A 34 22.84 -21.77 -22.13
CA SER A 34 21.74 -20.81 -22.10
C SER A 34 22.00 -19.71 -21.05
N PRO A 35 21.51 -18.46 -21.26
CA PRO A 35 21.64 -17.38 -20.28
C PRO A 35 20.73 -17.56 -19.05
N VAL A 36 19.91 -18.62 -19.03
CA VAL A 36 18.91 -18.88 -17.99
C VAL A 36 19.60 -19.38 -16.72
N ARG A 37 19.21 -18.82 -15.57
CA ARG A 37 19.72 -19.24 -14.27
C ARG A 37 18.75 -20.22 -13.60
N SER A 38 19.27 -21.32 -13.09
CA SER A 38 18.47 -22.27 -12.29
C SER A 38 18.27 -21.75 -10.87
N LEU A 39 17.01 -21.71 -10.42
CA LEU A 39 16.67 -21.42 -9.02
C LEU A 39 17.10 -22.53 -8.06
N LEU A 40 17.28 -23.76 -8.55
CA LEU A 40 17.75 -24.91 -7.77
C LEU A 40 19.27 -24.97 -7.62
N SER A 41 20.00 -24.07 -8.27
CA SER A 41 21.44 -23.95 -8.10
C SER A 41 21.80 -23.43 -6.70
N SER A 42 23.05 -23.58 -6.26
CA SER A 42 23.52 -23.03 -5.00
C SER A 42 23.38 -21.50 -4.93
N GLU A 43 23.57 -20.80 -6.05
CA GLU A 43 23.32 -19.36 -6.17
C GLU A 43 21.81 -19.07 -6.08
N GLY A 44 20.98 -19.80 -6.80
CA GLY A 44 19.53 -19.64 -6.83
C GLY A 44 18.88 -19.84 -5.47
N ILE A 45 19.26 -20.89 -4.74
CA ILE A 45 18.76 -21.16 -3.38
C ILE A 45 19.18 -20.04 -2.42
N ARG A 46 20.45 -19.64 -2.45
CA ARG A 46 20.95 -18.55 -1.60
C ARG A 46 20.23 -17.23 -1.88
N TRP A 47 20.01 -16.91 -3.15
CA TRP A 47 19.27 -15.72 -3.55
C TRP A 47 17.80 -15.81 -3.14
N PHE A 48 17.13 -16.94 -3.39
CA PHE A 48 15.71 -17.13 -3.11
C PHE A 48 15.38 -16.94 -1.62
N PHE A 49 16.18 -17.56 -0.74
CA PHE A 49 15.99 -17.43 0.72
C PHE A 49 16.58 -16.14 1.29
N GLY A 50 17.73 -15.68 0.77
CA GLY A 50 18.41 -14.49 1.27
C GLY A 50 17.69 -13.19 0.91
N GLN A 51 17.11 -13.11 -0.30
CA GLN A 51 16.47 -11.90 -0.81
C GLN A 51 14.95 -11.88 -0.56
N PHE A 52 14.37 -12.96 -0.03
CA PHE A 52 12.92 -13.11 0.18
C PHE A 52 12.30 -11.88 0.85
N THR A 53 12.79 -11.52 2.04
CA THR A 53 12.24 -10.39 2.82
C THR A 53 12.42 -9.06 2.10
N TYR A 54 13.57 -8.84 1.45
CA TYR A 54 13.84 -7.60 0.73
C TYR A 54 12.90 -7.43 -0.47
N ASN A 55 12.67 -8.51 -1.22
CA ASN A 55 11.76 -8.53 -2.37
C ASN A 55 10.32 -8.26 -1.94
N LEU A 56 9.88 -8.83 -0.81
CA LEU A 56 8.56 -8.59 -0.25
C LEU A 56 8.40 -7.16 0.27
N ALA A 57 9.44 -6.62 0.93
CA ALA A 57 9.49 -5.30 1.54
C ALA A 57 9.61 -4.16 0.50
N SER A 58 8.73 -4.17 -0.50
CA SER A 58 8.66 -3.13 -1.51
C SER A 58 7.82 -1.93 -1.05
N PRO A 59 8.05 -0.72 -1.60
CA PRO A 59 7.19 0.43 -1.36
C PRO A 59 5.69 0.17 -1.63
N LEU A 60 5.39 -0.74 -2.54
CA LEU A 60 4.01 -1.08 -2.91
C LEU A 60 3.27 -1.79 -1.77
N LEU A 61 3.95 -2.63 -0.98
CA LEU A 61 3.37 -3.23 0.21
C LEU A 61 2.98 -2.15 1.24
N VAL A 62 3.86 -1.16 1.44
CA VAL A 62 3.61 -0.04 2.35
C VAL A 62 2.42 0.79 1.87
N TRP A 63 2.35 1.07 0.57
CA TRP A 63 1.22 1.79 -0.03
C TRP A 63 -0.10 1.04 0.14
N LEU A 64 -0.10 -0.28 -0.07
CA LEU A 64 -1.29 -1.11 0.16
C LEU A 64 -1.76 -1.04 1.62
N LEU A 65 -0.84 -1.18 2.58
CA LEU A 65 -1.17 -1.11 4.02
C LEU A 65 -1.72 0.26 4.42
N LEU A 66 -1.08 1.34 3.98
CA LEU A 66 -1.52 2.71 4.24
C LEU A 66 -2.88 3.02 3.60
N ALA A 67 -3.09 2.59 2.36
CA ALA A 67 -4.37 2.73 1.68
C ALA A 67 -5.47 1.94 2.40
N GLY A 68 -5.17 0.71 2.84
CA GLY A 68 -6.11 -0.11 3.62
C GLY A 68 -6.56 0.59 4.89
N MET A 69 -5.60 1.12 5.68
CA MET A 69 -5.91 1.89 6.89
C MET A 69 -6.75 3.14 6.59
N ALA A 70 -6.38 3.91 5.56
CA ALA A 70 -7.12 5.12 5.17
C ALA A 70 -8.55 4.80 4.74
N LEU A 71 -8.75 3.76 3.92
CA LEU A 71 -10.08 3.33 3.47
C LEU A 71 -10.94 2.80 4.63
N GLY A 72 -10.34 2.08 5.57
CA GLY A 72 -11.01 1.64 6.81
C GLY A 72 -11.49 2.82 7.64
N ALA A 73 -10.61 3.79 7.90
CA ALA A 73 -10.94 5.01 8.62
C ALA A 73 -12.02 5.84 7.90
N LEU A 74 -11.95 6.00 6.58
CA LEU A 74 -12.90 6.76 5.76
C LEU A 74 -14.31 6.14 5.71
N SER A 75 -14.36 4.80 5.66
CA SER A 75 -15.64 4.07 5.61
C SER A 75 -16.34 4.09 6.97
N GLN A 76 -15.60 3.88 8.06
CA GLN A 76 -16.16 3.81 9.41
C GLN A 76 -16.43 5.18 10.04
N SER A 77 -15.66 6.21 9.69
CA SER A 77 -15.94 7.58 10.11
C SER A 77 -17.24 8.13 9.52
N GLY A 78 -17.77 7.50 8.46
CA GLY A 78 -18.94 7.98 7.73
C GLY A 78 -18.66 9.19 6.85
N LEU A 79 -17.39 9.62 6.71
CA LEU A 79 -17.01 10.75 5.86
C LEU A 79 -17.44 10.51 4.40
N SER A 80 -17.25 9.29 3.90
CA SER A 80 -17.72 8.86 2.58
C SER A 80 -19.23 9.08 2.36
N LYS A 81 -20.04 8.84 3.40
CA LYS A 81 -21.50 9.06 3.36
C LYS A 81 -21.88 10.54 3.52
N ALA A 82 -21.05 11.34 4.19
CA ALA A 82 -21.27 12.78 4.34
C ALA A 82 -21.05 13.59 3.05
N PHE A 83 -20.27 13.05 2.10
CA PHE A 83 -20.14 13.59 0.75
C PHE A 83 -21.35 13.28 -0.14
N THR A 84 -22.14 12.25 0.16
CA THR A 84 -23.34 11.91 -0.60
C THR A 84 -24.46 12.94 -0.35
N PRO A 85 -25.06 13.54 -1.40
CA PRO A 85 -26.01 14.65 -1.28
C PRO A 85 -27.36 14.29 -0.63
N SER A 86 -27.64 13.01 -0.40
CA SER A 86 -28.95 12.51 0.04
C SER A 86 -29.18 12.50 1.56
N SER A 87 -28.15 12.76 2.39
CA SER A 87 -28.32 12.78 3.85
C SER A 87 -28.57 14.21 4.35
N ARG A 88 -29.63 14.40 5.14
CA ARG A 88 -29.91 15.64 5.86
C ARG A 88 -28.74 15.94 6.80
N LYS A 89 -27.84 16.83 6.38
CA LYS A 89 -26.60 17.13 7.12
C LYS A 89 -26.93 17.84 8.42
N GLU A 90 -26.73 17.16 9.54
CA GLU A 90 -26.80 17.77 10.86
C GLU A 90 -25.82 18.94 10.98
N TYR A 91 -26.13 19.93 11.82
CA TYR A 91 -25.27 21.09 12.04
C TYR A 91 -23.84 20.67 12.45
N ARG A 92 -23.72 19.60 13.26
CA ARG A 92 -22.45 19.02 13.70
C ARG A 92 -21.60 18.50 12.53
N GLN A 93 -22.23 17.85 11.54
CA GLN A 93 -21.53 17.33 10.36
C GLN A 93 -21.03 18.47 9.45
N ARG A 94 -21.79 19.56 9.32
CA ARG A 94 -21.35 20.74 8.56
C ARG A 94 -20.15 21.41 9.20
N PHE A 95 -20.13 21.52 10.53
CA PHE A 95 -18.99 22.05 11.27
C PHE A 95 -17.76 21.14 11.13
N ALA A 96 -17.94 19.82 11.27
CA ALA A 96 -16.87 18.84 11.07
C ALA A 96 -16.26 18.91 9.67
N LEU A 97 -17.08 19.03 8.61
CA LEU A 97 -16.59 19.18 7.23
C LEU A 97 -15.77 20.46 7.02
N LYS A 98 -16.16 21.58 7.63
CA LYS A 98 -15.38 22.83 7.58
C LYS A 98 -14.03 22.69 8.28
N LEU A 99 -14.00 22.01 9.43
CA LEU A 99 -12.76 21.76 10.16
C LEU A 99 -11.82 20.84 9.38
N ILE A 100 -12.33 19.79 8.74
CA ILE A 100 -11.52 18.90 7.89
C ILE A 100 -10.98 19.65 6.68
N LEU A 101 -11.80 20.50 6.06
CA LEU A 101 -11.32 21.32 4.95
C LEU A 101 -10.18 22.25 5.41
N LEU A 102 -10.33 22.88 6.57
CA LEU A 102 -9.28 23.71 7.17
C LEU A 102 -8.01 22.89 7.44
N GLU A 103 -8.16 21.71 8.04
CA GLU A 103 -7.06 20.77 8.33
C GLU A 103 -6.33 20.31 7.07
N LEU A 104 -7.07 19.98 6.00
CA LEU A 104 -6.47 19.60 4.73
C LEU A 104 -5.73 20.78 4.08
N VAL A 105 -6.27 22.00 4.19
CA VAL A 105 -5.62 23.22 3.69
C VAL A 105 -4.36 23.54 4.50
N THR A 106 -4.36 23.38 5.83
CA THR A 106 -3.16 23.59 6.64
C THR A 106 -2.09 22.55 6.32
N PHE A 107 -2.44 21.27 6.18
CA PHE A 107 -1.50 20.23 5.75
C PHE A 107 -0.94 20.51 4.36
N ALA A 108 -1.78 20.88 3.39
CA ALA A 108 -1.34 21.25 2.05
C ALA A 108 -0.42 22.49 2.08
N GLY A 109 -0.71 23.46 2.95
CA GLY A 109 0.12 24.64 3.18
C GLY A 109 1.49 24.28 3.75
N ILE A 110 1.57 23.38 4.74
CA ILE A 110 2.83 22.89 5.32
C ILE A 110 3.64 22.15 4.26
N ILE A 111 3.01 21.26 3.49
CA ILE A 111 3.67 20.52 2.41
C ILE A 111 4.14 21.50 1.32
N GLY A 112 3.33 22.50 0.96
CA GLY A 112 3.69 23.56 0.04
C GLY A 112 4.88 24.38 0.53
N LEU A 113 4.90 24.73 1.82
CA LEU A 113 6.03 25.45 2.43
C LEU A 113 7.32 24.62 2.39
N LEU A 114 7.23 23.32 2.74
CA LEU A 114 8.35 22.38 2.71
C LEU A 114 8.88 22.10 1.29
N THR A 115 8.05 22.28 0.26
CA THR A 115 8.41 22.03 -1.15
C THR A 115 8.84 23.29 -1.91
N LEU A 116 8.32 24.47 -1.55
CA LEU A 116 8.54 25.74 -2.25
C LEU A 116 9.55 26.67 -1.56
N MET A 117 9.86 26.47 -0.27
CA MET A 117 10.90 27.29 0.37
C MET A 117 12.31 26.95 -0.14
N PRO A 118 13.13 27.96 -0.45
CA PRO A 118 14.48 27.79 -1.02
C PRO A 118 15.53 27.22 -0.03
N GLN A 119 15.23 27.09 1.27
CA GLN A 119 16.05 26.32 2.23
C GLN A 119 15.67 24.83 2.24
N ALA A 120 15.67 24.22 1.05
CA ALA A 120 14.98 22.96 0.78
C ALA A 120 15.63 21.74 1.47
N ILE A 121 15.07 21.31 2.60
CA ILE A 121 15.45 20.08 3.31
C ILE A 121 14.88 18.82 2.60
N LEU A 122 13.93 18.99 1.66
CA LEU A 122 13.24 17.90 0.95
C LEU A 122 13.41 17.92 -0.59
N LEU A 123 14.08 18.91 -1.18
CA LEU A 123 14.52 18.80 -2.57
C LEU A 123 15.76 17.91 -2.64
N SER A 124 15.81 17.07 -3.67
CA SER A 124 17.08 16.54 -4.16
C SER A 124 18.00 17.72 -4.51
N VAL A 125 19.29 17.58 -4.21
CA VAL A 125 20.40 18.52 -4.49
C VAL A 125 20.47 18.99 -5.96
N THR A 126 19.68 18.38 -6.85
CA THR A 126 19.70 18.57 -8.29
C THR A 126 18.59 19.45 -8.87
N GLY A 127 17.65 19.97 -8.07
CA GLY A 127 16.62 20.90 -8.59
C GLY A 127 15.54 20.28 -9.50
N HIS A 128 15.49 18.95 -9.60
CA HIS A 128 14.45 18.22 -10.34
C HIS A 128 13.36 17.68 -9.40
N LEU A 129 12.09 17.93 -9.74
CA LEU A 129 10.91 17.45 -8.98
C LEU A 129 10.74 15.92 -9.04
N LEU A 130 11.34 15.27 -10.04
CA LEU A 130 11.34 13.82 -10.28
C LEU A 130 12.80 13.41 -10.54
N PRO A 131 13.46 12.52 -9.77
CA PRO A 131 13.00 11.65 -8.68
C PRO A 131 13.46 12.21 -7.32
N SER A 132 12.56 12.88 -6.61
CA SER A 132 12.85 13.42 -5.27
C SER A 132 12.20 12.57 -4.18
N SER A 133 12.74 12.61 -2.96
CA SER A 133 12.14 11.98 -1.76
C SER A 133 10.68 12.40 -1.54
N PHE A 134 10.30 13.56 -2.08
CA PHE A 134 8.92 14.01 -2.15
C PHE A 134 8.04 13.07 -3.00
N SER A 135 8.40 12.79 -4.25
CA SER A 135 7.61 11.91 -5.14
C SER A 135 7.35 10.50 -4.58
N GLN A 136 8.31 9.95 -3.82
CA GLN A 136 8.16 8.64 -3.16
C GLN A 136 7.27 8.69 -1.92
N SER A 137 7.13 9.86 -1.28
CA SER A 137 6.37 10.05 -0.05
C SER A 137 4.97 10.66 -0.26
N VAL A 138 4.65 11.17 -1.46
CA VAL A 138 3.32 11.73 -1.77
C VAL A 138 2.20 10.76 -1.44
N PHE A 139 2.31 9.49 -1.87
CA PHE A 139 1.25 8.51 -1.64
C PHE A 139 1.05 8.19 -0.14
N PRO A 140 2.12 7.89 0.63
CA PRO A 140 2.03 7.77 2.08
C PRO A 140 1.44 9.00 2.78
N ILE A 141 1.84 10.20 2.37
CA ILE A 141 1.37 11.46 2.96
C ILE A 141 -0.13 11.66 2.71
N VAL A 142 -0.61 11.39 1.50
CA VAL A 142 -2.04 11.45 1.18
C VAL A 142 -2.86 10.46 1.99
N CYS A 143 -2.37 9.22 2.14
CA CYS A 143 -3.02 8.22 2.99
C CYS A 143 -3.08 8.68 4.45
N PHE A 144 -1.98 9.25 4.96
CA PHE A 144 -1.92 9.78 6.31
C PHE A 144 -2.89 10.94 6.53
N MET A 145 -2.93 11.92 5.63
CA MET A 145 -3.91 13.02 5.67
C MET A 145 -5.34 12.48 5.66
N GLY A 146 -5.63 11.47 4.83
CA GLY A 146 -6.94 10.81 4.79
C GLY A 146 -7.30 10.13 6.11
N CYS A 147 -6.35 9.44 6.76
CA CYS A 147 -6.55 8.85 8.09
C CYS A 147 -6.88 9.93 9.13
N VAL A 148 -6.07 10.98 9.21
CA VAL A 148 -6.24 12.06 10.19
C VAL A 148 -7.61 12.74 9.99
N ALA A 149 -7.93 13.14 8.75
CA ALA A 149 -9.21 13.75 8.40
C ALA A 149 -10.42 12.84 8.74
N SER A 150 -10.28 11.53 8.57
CA SER A 150 -11.32 10.56 8.93
C SER A 150 -11.53 10.47 10.44
N VAL A 151 -10.43 10.49 11.21
CA VAL A 151 -10.48 10.45 12.67
C VAL A 151 -11.06 11.74 13.23
N THR A 152 -10.64 12.91 12.73
CA THR A 152 -11.20 14.21 13.14
C THR A 152 -12.68 14.30 12.79
N PHE A 153 -13.10 13.85 11.61
CA PHE A 153 -14.53 13.74 11.27
C PHE A 153 -15.29 12.84 12.24
N GLY A 154 -14.78 11.64 12.48
CA GLY A 154 -15.46 10.63 13.29
C GLY A 154 -15.63 11.08 14.74
N LEU A 155 -14.65 11.79 15.31
CA LEU A 155 -14.74 12.38 16.64
C LEU A 155 -15.76 13.53 16.71
N LEU A 156 -15.73 14.47 15.75
CA LEU A 156 -16.61 15.65 15.76
C LEU A 156 -18.07 15.31 15.45
N SER A 157 -18.29 14.33 14.56
CA SER A 157 -19.61 13.79 14.24
C SER A 157 -20.19 12.90 15.34
N GLY A 158 -19.38 12.50 16.32
CA GLY A 158 -19.78 11.59 17.41
C GLY A 158 -19.87 10.11 17.00
N THR A 159 -19.30 9.78 15.82
CA THR A 159 -19.24 8.42 15.28
C THR A 159 -18.19 7.58 16.02
N PHE A 160 -17.05 8.18 16.37
CA PHE A 160 -16.05 7.58 17.24
C PHE A 160 -16.19 8.16 18.64
N ARG A 161 -16.37 7.29 19.64
CA ARG A 161 -16.57 7.69 21.04
C ARG A 161 -15.38 7.34 21.92
N SER A 162 -14.53 6.42 21.47
CA SER A 162 -13.36 5.94 22.18
C SER A 162 -12.14 5.79 21.26
N LEU A 163 -10.95 5.74 21.86
CA LEU A 163 -9.71 5.38 21.15
C LEU A 163 -9.81 3.97 20.53
N THR A 164 -10.55 3.06 21.16
CA THR A 164 -10.80 1.71 20.65
C THR A 164 -11.57 1.73 19.33
N ASP A 165 -12.53 2.65 19.17
CA ASP A 165 -13.29 2.79 17.93
C ASP A 165 -12.39 3.24 16.77
N ILE A 166 -11.44 4.13 17.05
CA ILE A 166 -10.45 4.61 16.06
C ILE A 166 -9.56 3.44 15.63
N PHE A 167 -9.02 2.68 16.58
CA PHE A 167 -8.16 1.54 16.30
C PHE A 167 -8.91 0.44 15.51
N ASN A 168 -10.16 0.17 15.88
CA ASN A 168 -11.01 -0.77 15.16
C ASN A 168 -11.31 -0.29 13.73
N ALA A 169 -11.55 1.01 13.53
CA ALA A 169 -11.77 1.57 12.19
C ALA A 169 -10.56 1.37 11.26
N LEU A 170 -9.35 1.63 11.76
CA LEU A 170 -8.10 1.41 11.04
C LEU A 170 -7.90 -0.09 10.74
N SER A 171 -8.16 -0.95 11.73
CA SER A 171 -7.96 -2.40 11.63
C SER A 171 -8.96 -3.06 10.68
N VAL A 172 -10.21 -2.58 10.62
CA VAL A 172 -11.22 -3.08 9.67
C VAL A 172 -10.75 -2.88 8.23
N GLY A 173 -10.11 -1.75 7.92
CA GLY A 173 -9.53 -1.50 6.59
C GLY A 173 -8.46 -2.52 6.21
N ILE A 174 -7.58 -2.88 7.16
CA ILE A 174 -6.56 -3.93 6.97
C ILE A 174 -7.23 -5.30 6.78
N SER A 175 -8.31 -5.60 7.52
CA SER A 175 -9.02 -6.87 7.39
C SER A 175 -9.60 -7.07 5.98
N TRP A 176 -10.07 -5.99 5.34
CA TRP A 176 -10.55 -6.03 3.95
C TRP A 176 -9.42 -6.22 2.93
N LEU A 177 -8.22 -5.74 3.26
CA LEU A 177 -7.02 -5.86 2.44
C LEU A 177 -6.33 -7.23 2.60
N SER A 178 -6.58 -7.95 3.69
CA SER A 178 -5.98 -9.26 3.99
C SER A 178 -5.90 -10.23 2.79
N PRO A 179 -6.98 -10.51 2.02
CA PRO A 179 -6.87 -11.40 0.87
C PRO A 179 -5.95 -10.86 -0.24
N TRP A 180 -5.86 -9.54 -0.41
CA TRP A 180 -4.95 -8.91 -1.37
C TRP A 180 -3.50 -9.00 -0.95
N LEU A 181 -3.21 -8.91 0.36
CA LEU A 181 -1.85 -9.07 0.89
C LEU A 181 -1.31 -10.48 0.60
N VAL A 182 -2.14 -11.51 0.76
CA VAL A 182 -1.76 -12.90 0.46
C VAL A 182 -1.42 -13.08 -1.01
N VAL A 183 -2.26 -12.56 -1.91
CA VAL A 183 -1.99 -12.61 -3.36
C VAL A 183 -0.73 -11.82 -3.71
N TYR A 184 -0.56 -10.64 -3.13
CA TYR A 184 0.62 -9.81 -3.34
C TYR A 184 1.91 -10.54 -2.96
N VAL A 185 1.95 -11.20 -1.80
CA VAL A 185 3.15 -11.95 -1.36
C VAL A 185 3.52 -13.04 -2.38
N MET A 186 2.54 -13.82 -2.85
CA MET A 186 2.80 -14.86 -3.85
C MET A 186 3.21 -14.28 -5.20
N ALA A 187 2.53 -13.22 -5.66
CA ALA A 187 2.83 -12.58 -6.93
C ALA A 187 4.19 -11.88 -6.93
N ALA A 188 4.57 -11.21 -5.84
CA ALA A 188 5.87 -10.59 -5.68
C ALA A 188 6.97 -11.65 -5.74
N GLN A 189 6.82 -12.76 -4.99
CA GLN A 189 7.82 -13.83 -5.03
C GLN A 189 7.97 -14.44 -6.42
N LEU A 190 6.85 -14.65 -7.14
CA LEU A 190 6.86 -15.11 -8.52
C LEU A 190 7.58 -14.13 -9.45
N TYR A 191 7.25 -12.85 -9.35
CA TYR A 191 7.82 -11.80 -10.19
C TYR A 191 9.34 -11.70 -10.03
N TYR A 192 9.83 -11.66 -8.80
CA TYR A 192 11.28 -11.61 -8.57
C TYR A 192 11.96 -12.93 -8.94
N SER A 193 11.31 -14.08 -8.71
CA SER A 193 11.87 -15.37 -9.16
C SER A 193 12.01 -15.42 -10.68
N PHE A 194 11.04 -14.87 -11.42
CA PHE A 194 11.11 -14.75 -12.87
C PHE A 194 12.27 -13.85 -13.31
N LEU A 195 12.44 -12.68 -12.68
CA LEU A 195 13.56 -11.76 -12.93
C LEU A 195 14.94 -12.33 -12.57
N PHE A 196 15.01 -13.32 -11.68
CA PHE A 196 16.26 -13.99 -11.37
C PHE A 196 16.62 -15.04 -12.43
N VAL A 197 15.62 -15.73 -12.96
CA VAL A 197 15.81 -16.82 -13.94
C VAL A 197 16.17 -16.30 -15.32
N PHE A 198 15.57 -15.19 -15.76
CA PHE A 198 15.73 -14.57 -17.07
C PHE A 198 16.45 -13.22 -16.98
#